data_AF-A0A497SRC0-F1
#
_entry.id   AF-A0A497SRC0-F1
#
_cell.length_a   1.000
_cell.length_b   1.000
_cell.length_c   1.000
_cell.angle_alpha   90.00
_cell.angle_beta   90.00
_cell.angle_gamma   90.00
#
_symmetry.space_group_name_H-M   'P 1'
#
loop_
_entity.id
_entity.type
_entity.pdbx_description
1 polymer ?
#
loop_
_entity_poly.entity_id
_entity_poly.type
_entity_poly.pdbx_seq_one_letter_code
_entity_poly.pdbx_strand_id
1 'polypeptide(L)'
;TGFIAESWIPPRKTRELRNIVRHRLSLRKEIARFKNKLHSILLRNGIKHEYSDLFGRKGMEFLRNLELKGSDKYKLQSYLRILESLMEEKQRADNKISQLCKMDENAMLLTSIKGISYYSAMVIVSEIGNVKRFPNPKKLCSYAGLVPSCCIKEDVNNNLAHVNKG
;
A
#
# COMPACT_ATOMS: atom_id res chain seq x y z
N THR A 1 -5.17 -3.12 33.41
CA THR A 1 -5.68 -4.40 32.88
C THR A 1 -5.38 -4.47 31.41
N GLY A 2 -4.39 -5.29 31.05
CA GLY A 2 -3.90 -5.44 29.69
C GLY A 2 -4.92 -6.19 28.83
N PHE A 3 -5.44 -5.52 27.80
CA PHE A 3 -6.23 -6.16 26.77
C PHE A 3 -5.32 -6.42 25.57
N ILE A 4 -4.73 -7.62 25.51
CA ILE A 4 -4.41 -8.20 24.21
C ILE A 4 -5.78 -8.55 23.64
N ALA A 5 -6.21 -7.83 22.60
CA ALA A 5 -7.50 -8.09 21.96
C ALA A 5 -7.56 -9.57 21.58
N GLU A 6 -8.63 -10.27 21.99
CA GLU A 6 -8.92 -11.63 21.55
C GLU A 6 -8.74 -11.69 20.02
N SER A 7 -7.94 -12.65 19.56
CA SER A 7 -7.58 -12.78 18.15
C SER A 7 -8.83 -13.07 17.33
N TRP A 8 -9.44 -12.02 16.79
CA TRP A 8 -10.62 -12.16 15.94
C TRP A 8 -10.23 -12.90 14.67
N ILE A 9 -10.82 -14.08 14.48
CA ILE A 9 -10.61 -14.91 13.29
C ILE A 9 -11.62 -14.47 12.22
N PRO A 10 -11.18 -13.77 11.15
CA PRO A 10 -12.06 -13.43 10.04
C PRO A 10 -12.72 -14.66 9.41
N PRO A 11 -13.99 -14.57 8.99
CA PRO A 11 -14.65 -15.58 8.16
C PRO A 11 -13.85 -15.87 6.89
N ARG A 12 -14.03 -17.07 6.31
CA ARG A 12 -13.26 -17.53 5.14
C ARG A 12 -13.26 -16.52 3.99
N LYS A 13 -14.42 -15.96 3.63
CA LYS A 13 -14.57 -14.96 2.57
C LYS A 13 -13.72 -13.71 2.82
N THR A 14 -13.65 -13.22 4.06
CA THR A 14 -12.82 -12.06 4.42
C THR A 14 -11.33 -12.39 4.38
N ARG A 15 -10.93 -13.62 4.78
CA ARG A 15 -9.54 -14.08 4.65
C ARG A 15 -9.11 -14.18 3.19
N GLU A 16 -9.94 -14.76 2.34
CA GLU A 16 -9.69 -14.85 0.90
C GLU A 16 -9.50 -13.47 0.28
N LEU A 17 -10.38 -12.52 0.61
CA LEU A 17 -10.25 -11.15 0.14
C LEU A 17 -8.93 -10.48 0.59
N ARG A 18 -8.57 -10.61 1.88
CA ARG A 18 -7.30 -10.10 2.40
C ARG A 18 -6.11 -10.68 1.64
N ASN A 19 -6.13 -11.98 1.36
CA ASN A 19 -5.04 -12.65 0.65
C ASN A 19 -4.90 -12.09 -0.77
N ILE A 20 -5.99 -11.85 -1.49
CA ILE A 20 -5.96 -11.24 -2.84
C ILE A 20 -5.41 -9.82 -2.80
N VAL A 21 -5.90 -8.99 -1.88
CA VAL A 21 -5.45 -7.59 -1.73
C VAL A 21 -3.97 -7.51 -1.35
N ARG A 22 -3.51 -8.40 -0.46
CA ARG A 22 -2.10 -8.50 -0.05
C ARG A 22 -1.21 -9.05 -1.16
N HIS A 23 -1.70 -10.01 -1.95
CA HIS A 23 -0.99 -10.52 -3.12
C HIS A 23 -0.75 -9.41 -4.14
N ARG A 24 -1.75 -8.57 -4.41
CA ARG A 24 -1.55 -7.39 -5.27
C ARG A 24 -0.48 -6.46 -4.71
N LEU A 25 -0.46 -6.24 -3.39
CA LEU A 25 0.57 -5.44 -2.73
C LEU A 25 1.98 -6.07 -2.88
N SER A 26 2.11 -7.39 -2.77
CA SER A 26 3.40 -8.06 -2.98
C SER A 26 3.88 -7.92 -4.42
N LEU A 27 2.99 -8.05 -5.42
CA LEU A 27 3.32 -7.80 -6.82
C LEU A 27 3.84 -6.38 -7.05
N ARG A 28 3.17 -5.36 -6.46
CA ARG A 28 3.66 -3.96 -6.52
C ARG A 28 5.08 -3.82 -5.95
N LYS A 29 5.38 -4.50 -4.85
CA LYS A 29 6.72 -4.48 -4.22
C LYS A 29 7.76 -5.19 -5.10
N GLU A 30 7.42 -6.33 -5.71
CA GLU A 30 8.29 -7.00 -6.68
C GLU A 30 8.61 -6.10 -7.88
N ILE A 31 7.59 -5.49 -8.48
CA ILE A 31 7.77 -4.53 -9.59
C ILE A 31 8.76 -3.43 -9.20
N ALA A 32 8.59 -2.81 -8.03
CA ALA A 32 9.50 -1.76 -7.56
C ALA A 32 10.95 -2.27 -7.43
N ARG A 33 11.15 -3.48 -6.90
CA ARG A 33 12.48 -4.09 -6.80
C ARG A 33 13.12 -4.31 -8.17
N PHE A 34 12.38 -4.84 -9.14
CA PHE A 34 12.91 -5.07 -10.49
C PHE A 34 13.19 -3.77 -11.24
N LYS A 35 12.33 -2.75 -11.08
CA LYS A 35 12.60 -1.39 -11.57
C LYS A 35 13.91 -0.84 -11.00
N ASN A 36 14.12 -0.98 -9.69
CA ASN A 36 15.36 -0.54 -9.05
C ASN A 36 16.59 -1.29 -9.57
N LYS A 37 16.49 -2.61 -9.77
CA LYS A 37 17.58 -3.41 -10.38
C LYS A 37 17.93 -2.91 -11.78
N LEU A 38 16.93 -2.58 -12.60
CA LEU A 38 17.15 -2.01 -13.94
C LEU A 38 17.82 -0.63 -13.84
N HIS A 39 17.36 0.24 -12.93
CA HIS A 39 18.04 1.51 -12.67
C HIS A 39 19.50 1.33 -12.24
N SER A 40 19.81 0.35 -11.40
CA SER A 40 21.20 0.06 -11.01
C SER A 40 22.08 -0.36 -12.19
N ILE A 41 21.52 -1.12 -13.15
CA ILE A 41 22.24 -1.48 -14.39
C ILE A 41 22.52 -0.22 -15.22
N LEU A 42 21.53 0.65 -15.41
CA LEU A 42 21.70 1.90 -16.17
C LEU A 42 22.75 2.80 -15.53
N LEU A 43 22.68 2.98 -14.20
CA LEU A 43 23.60 3.82 -13.45
C LEU A 43 25.05 3.33 -13.58
N ARG A 44 25.29 2.02 -13.42
CA ARG A 44 26.65 1.44 -13.53
C ARG A 44 27.23 1.58 -14.94
N ASN A 45 26.39 1.57 -15.97
CA ASN A 45 26.83 1.76 -17.36
C ASN A 45 26.84 3.24 -17.79
N GLY A 46 26.58 4.19 -16.86
CA GLY A 46 26.59 5.63 -17.14
C GLY A 46 25.44 6.10 -18.05
N ILE A 47 24.37 5.30 -18.17
CA ILE A 47 23.28 5.56 -19.11
C ILE A 47 22.26 6.48 -18.46
N LYS A 48 22.13 7.68 -19.03
CA LYS A 48 21.10 8.65 -18.68
C LYS A 48 19.94 8.56 -19.66
N HIS A 49 18.75 8.90 -19.20
CA HIS A 49 17.54 8.96 -20.02
C HIS A 49 16.65 10.12 -19.59
N GLU A 50 15.81 10.61 -20.50
CA GLU A 50 14.91 11.75 -20.26
C GLU A 50 13.43 11.33 -20.18
N TYR A 51 13.14 10.02 -20.20
CA TYR A 51 11.78 9.52 -20.08
C TYR A 51 11.15 9.86 -18.73
N SER A 52 9.96 10.46 -18.76
CA SER A 52 9.13 10.69 -17.56
C SER A 52 8.65 9.39 -16.91
N ASP A 53 8.36 8.37 -17.72
CA ASP A 53 8.15 6.99 -17.29
C ASP A 53 9.03 6.04 -18.10
N LEU A 54 10.18 5.68 -17.53
CA LEU A 54 11.11 4.72 -18.11
C LEU A 54 10.46 3.34 -18.36
N PHE A 55 9.45 2.96 -17.58
CA PHE A 55 8.80 1.66 -17.69
C PHE A 55 7.43 1.76 -18.40
N GLY A 56 7.16 2.91 -19.02
CA GLY A 56 6.08 3.08 -19.99
C GLY A 56 6.51 2.59 -21.37
N ARG A 57 5.61 2.70 -22.36
CA ARG A 57 5.82 2.11 -23.71
C ARG A 57 7.15 2.52 -24.35
N LYS A 58 7.41 3.83 -24.50
CA LYS A 58 8.64 4.35 -25.13
C LYS A 58 9.91 4.00 -24.35
N GLY A 59 9.85 4.05 -23.02
CA GLY A 59 11.00 3.71 -22.18
C GLY A 59 11.32 2.22 -22.21
N MET A 60 10.31 1.35 -22.26
CA MET A 60 10.50 -0.10 -22.43
C MET A 60 11.08 -0.45 -23.81
N GLU A 61 10.65 0.23 -24.88
CA GLU A 61 11.26 0.10 -26.21
C GLU A 61 12.75 0.50 -26.17
N PHE A 62 13.08 1.62 -25.52
CA PHE A 62 14.47 2.02 -25.29
C PHE A 62 15.28 0.97 -24.53
N LEU A 63 14.76 0.45 -23.41
CA LEU A 63 15.44 -0.56 -22.61
C LEU A 63 15.68 -1.87 -23.39
N ARG A 64 14.76 -2.25 -24.28
CA ARG A 64 14.89 -3.44 -25.12
C ARG A 64 15.98 -3.30 -26.19
N ASN A 65 16.11 -2.10 -26.75
CA ASN A 65 17.07 -1.78 -27.80
C ASN A 65 18.45 -1.40 -27.26
N LEU A 66 18.63 -1.39 -25.94
CA LEU A 66 19.87 -0.95 -25.31
C LEU A 66 21.00 -1.96 -25.54
N GLU A 67 22.08 -1.51 -26.17
CA GLU A 67 23.26 -2.33 -26.41
C GLU A 67 24.22 -2.31 -25.22
N LEU A 68 24.08 -3.31 -24.34
CA LEU A 68 25.03 -3.58 -23.27
C LEU A 68 25.95 -4.76 -23.62
N LYS A 69 27.08 -4.89 -22.92
CA LYS A 69 28.02 -6.01 -23.10
C LYS A 69 28.03 -6.93 -21.87
N GLY A 70 28.38 -8.20 -22.10
CA GLY A 70 28.62 -9.19 -21.05
C GLY A 70 27.41 -9.43 -20.12
N SER A 71 27.69 -9.54 -18.82
CA SER A 71 26.69 -9.93 -17.81
C SER A 71 25.52 -8.94 -17.67
N ASP A 72 25.73 -7.68 -18.04
CA ASP A 72 24.73 -6.62 -17.86
C ASP A 72 23.62 -6.72 -18.91
N LYS A 73 23.95 -7.06 -20.17
CA LYS A 73 22.96 -7.37 -21.20
C LYS A 73 22.07 -8.54 -20.79
N TYR A 74 22.69 -9.61 -20.29
CA TYR A 74 21.97 -10.80 -19.83
C TYR A 74 21.02 -10.47 -18.68
N LYS A 75 21.48 -9.75 -17.66
CA LYS A 75 20.67 -9.33 -16.51
C LYS A 75 19.54 -8.39 -16.93
N LEU A 76 19.83 -7.40 -17.77
CA LEU A 76 18.84 -6.44 -18.27
C LEU A 76 17.68 -7.17 -18.96
N GLN A 77 17.98 -8.03 -19.92
CA GLN A 77 16.97 -8.80 -20.66
C GLN A 77 16.15 -9.72 -19.75
N SER A 78 16.81 -10.38 -18.79
CA SER A 78 16.12 -11.23 -17.81
C SER A 78 15.17 -10.43 -16.90
N TYR A 79 15.64 -9.30 -16.36
CA TYR A 79 14.85 -8.43 -15.50
C TYR A 79 13.68 -7.77 -16.25
N LEU A 80 13.86 -7.41 -17.52
CA LEU A 80 12.77 -6.89 -18.35
C LEU A 80 11.65 -7.91 -18.50
N ARG A 81 11.96 -9.17 -18.85
CA ARG A 81 10.95 -10.23 -18.97
C ARG A 81 10.19 -10.44 -17.65
N ILE A 82 10.90 -10.51 -16.53
CA ILE A 82 10.27 -10.70 -15.21
C ILE A 82 9.40 -9.49 -14.86
N LEU A 83 9.89 -8.28 -15.11
CA LEU A 83 9.14 -7.05 -14.84
C LEU A 83 7.81 -7.02 -15.62
N GLU A 84 7.85 -7.39 -16.90
CA GLU A 84 6.65 -7.44 -17.74
C GLU A 84 5.63 -8.46 -17.23
N SER A 85 6.08 -9.68 -16.92
CA SER A 85 5.19 -10.69 -16.32
C SER A 85 4.59 -10.22 -14.99
N LEU A 86 5.38 -9.55 -14.14
CA LEU A 86 4.87 -9.00 -12.88
C LEU A 86 3.86 -7.86 -13.10
N MET A 87 4.07 -7.02 -14.10
CA MET A 87 3.14 -5.94 -14.46
C MET A 87 1.82 -6.51 -14.97
N GLU A 88 1.86 -7.56 -15.78
CA GLU A 88 0.68 -8.29 -16.25
C GLU A 88 -0.09 -8.93 -15.08
N GLU A 89 0.61 -9.64 -14.19
CA GLU A 89 -0.02 -10.27 -13.02
C GLU A 89 -0.62 -9.22 -12.07
N LYS A 90 0.04 -8.09 -11.88
CA LYS A 90 -0.53 -6.97 -11.12
C LYS A 90 -1.82 -6.47 -11.78
N GLN A 91 -1.85 -6.35 -13.11
CA GLN A 91 -3.05 -5.93 -13.82
C GLN A 91 -4.19 -6.94 -13.67
N ARG A 92 -3.89 -8.24 -13.74
CA ARG A 92 -4.88 -9.31 -13.47
C ARG A 92 -5.43 -9.21 -12.05
N ALA A 93 -4.57 -8.98 -11.06
CA ALA A 93 -4.98 -8.77 -9.68
C ALA A 93 -5.84 -7.50 -9.51
N ASP A 94 -5.45 -6.38 -10.14
CA ASP A 94 -6.23 -5.13 -10.14
C ASP A 94 -7.63 -5.36 -10.76
N ASN A 95 -7.73 -6.09 -11.87
CA ASN A 95 -9.00 -6.44 -12.51
C ASN A 95 -9.86 -7.32 -11.60
N LYS A 96 -9.28 -8.32 -10.95
CA LYS A 96 -9.98 -9.19 -10.00
C LYS A 96 -10.52 -8.40 -8.81
N ILE A 97 -9.72 -7.49 -8.26
CA ILE A 97 -10.12 -6.62 -7.16
C ILE A 97 -11.26 -5.68 -7.59
N SER A 98 -11.20 -5.13 -8.80
CA SER A 98 -12.28 -4.30 -9.37
C SER A 98 -13.59 -5.09 -9.48
N GLN A 99 -13.55 -6.33 -9.97
CA GLN A 99 -14.73 -7.19 -10.03
C GLN A 99 -15.31 -7.47 -8.63
N LEU A 100 -14.46 -7.85 -7.68
CA LEU A 100 -14.89 -8.11 -6.30
C LEU A 100 -15.48 -6.86 -5.63
N CYS A 101 -14.92 -5.69 -5.90
CA CYS A 101 -15.44 -4.42 -5.40
C CYS A 101 -16.85 -4.14 -5.90
N LYS A 102 -17.11 -4.36 -7.19
CA LYS A 102 -18.43 -4.14 -7.79
C LYS A 102 -19.51 -5.07 -7.24
N MET A 103 -19.14 -6.21 -6.67
CA MET A 103 -20.04 -7.17 -6.05
C MET A 103 -20.29 -6.91 -4.55
N ASP A 104 -19.60 -5.94 -3.95
CA ASP A 104 -19.71 -5.62 -2.53
C ASP A 104 -20.26 -4.19 -2.36
N GLU A 105 -21.48 -4.08 -1.85
CA GLU A 105 -22.17 -2.80 -1.66
C GLU A 105 -21.39 -1.86 -0.74
N ASN A 106 -20.76 -2.37 0.33
CA ASN A 106 -19.97 -1.53 1.24
C ASN A 106 -18.71 -1.01 0.55
N ALA A 107 -18.07 -1.85 -0.28
CA ALA A 107 -16.91 -1.42 -1.05
C ALA A 107 -17.29 -0.35 -2.09
N MET A 108 -18.42 -0.52 -2.77
CA MET A 108 -18.93 0.48 -3.72
C MET A 108 -19.29 1.81 -3.04
N LEU A 109 -19.92 1.78 -1.86
CA LEU A 109 -20.18 3.00 -1.07
C LEU A 109 -18.88 3.75 -0.76
N LEU A 110 -17.82 3.06 -0.36
CA LEU A 110 -16.52 3.70 -0.11
C LEU A 110 -15.95 4.38 -1.36
N THR A 111 -16.16 3.82 -2.56
CA THR A 111 -15.63 4.40 -3.80
C THR A 111 -16.31 5.70 -4.22
N SER A 112 -17.48 6.02 -3.65
CA SER A 112 -18.14 7.31 -3.85
C SER A 112 -17.38 8.48 -3.21
N ILE A 113 -16.52 8.19 -2.23
CA ILE A 113 -15.66 9.18 -1.59
C ILE A 113 -14.52 9.52 -2.57
N LYS A 114 -14.42 10.80 -2.95
CA LYS A 114 -13.38 11.29 -3.86
C LYS A 114 -11.99 10.86 -3.37
N GLY A 115 -11.25 10.16 -4.23
CA GLY A 115 -9.90 9.66 -3.94
C GLY A 115 -9.82 8.20 -3.47
N ILE A 116 -10.96 7.53 -3.19
CA ILE A 116 -10.97 6.11 -2.85
C ILE A 116 -11.12 5.26 -4.12
N SER A 117 -10.03 4.57 -4.49
CA SER A 117 -10.04 3.59 -5.58
C SER A 117 -10.68 2.26 -5.16
N TYR A 118 -11.05 1.41 -6.13
CA TYR A 118 -11.50 0.03 -5.86
C TYR A 118 -10.52 -0.75 -4.99
N TYR A 119 -9.21 -0.62 -5.23
CA TYR A 119 -8.21 -1.26 -4.38
C TYR A 119 -8.29 -0.76 -2.94
N SER A 120 -8.31 0.55 -2.74
CA SER A 120 -8.37 1.16 -1.41
C SER A 120 -9.64 0.77 -0.67
N ALA A 121 -10.79 0.77 -1.34
CA ALA A 121 -12.06 0.33 -0.78
C ALA A 121 -11.99 -1.15 -0.34
N MET A 122 -11.45 -2.03 -1.19
CA MET A 122 -11.32 -3.44 -0.86
C MET A 122 -10.33 -3.70 0.27
N VAL A 123 -9.24 -2.92 0.39
CA VAL A 123 -8.34 -2.97 1.56
C VAL A 123 -9.14 -2.67 2.82
N ILE A 124 -9.88 -1.55 2.84
CA ILE A 124 -10.67 -1.10 4.00
C ILE A 124 -11.69 -2.17 4.39
N VAL A 125 -12.51 -2.63 3.44
CA VAL A 125 -13.52 -3.68 3.69
C VAL A 125 -12.87 -4.97 4.18
N SER A 126 -11.72 -5.36 3.62
CA SER A 126 -11.02 -6.57 4.05
C SER A 126 -10.49 -6.48 5.48
N GLU A 127 -9.97 -5.32 5.90
CA GLU A 127 -9.39 -5.14 7.24
C GLU A 127 -10.46 -4.90 8.32
N ILE A 128 -11.55 -4.21 7.97
CA ILE A 128 -12.72 -4.01 8.85
C ILE A 128 -13.52 -5.31 9.00
N GLY A 129 -13.69 -6.10 7.93
CA GLY A 129 -14.59 -7.26 7.97
C GLY A 129 -16.05 -6.86 8.20
N ASN A 130 -16.75 -7.56 9.09
CA ASN A 130 -18.15 -7.22 9.41
C ASN A 130 -18.22 -5.90 10.20
N VAL A 131 -18.74 -4.84 9.58
CA VAL A 131 -18.88 -3.51 10.20
C VAL A 131 -19.75 -3.54 11.46
N LYS A 132 -20.74 -4.45 11.54
CA LYS A 132 -21.63 -4.60 12.71
C LYS A 132 -20.90 -5.05 13.98
N ARG A 133 -19.63 -5.46 13.89
CA ARG A 133 -18.80 -5.76 15.06
C ARG A 133 -18.49 -4.51 15.90
N PHE A 134 -18.61 -3.34 15.31
CA PHE A 134 -18.38 -2.07 16.01
C PHE A 134 -19.71 -1.53 16.52
N PRO A 135 -19.89 -1.40 17.85
CA PRO A 135 -21.15 -0.92 18.41
C PRO A 135 -21.41 0.56 18.08
N ASN A 136 -20.36 1.32 17.74
CA ASN A 136 -20.48 2.68 17.26
C ASN A 136 -19.32 3.07 16.33
N PRO A 137 -19.48 4.13 15.51
CA PRO A 137 -18.43 4.62 14.62
C PRO A 137 -17.15 5.06 15.35
N LYS A 138 -17.25 5.59 16.58
CA LYS A 138 -16.07 6.02 17.37
C LYS A 138 -15.13 4.85 17.67
N LYS A 139 -15.66 3.66 17.95
CA LYS A 139 -14.88 2.44 18.17
C LYS A 139 -14.20 1.94 16.90
N LEU A 140 -14.83 2.11 15.74
CA LEU A 140 -14.20 1.85 14.44
C LEU A 140 -13.04 2.81 14.18
N CYS A 141 -13.24 4.12 14.40
CA CYS A 141 -12.17 5.12 14.24
C CYS A 141 -10.99 4.88 15.19
N SER A 142 -11.28 4.50 16.45
CA SER A 142 -10.26 4.11 17.42
C SER A 142 -9.49 2.85 16.99
N TYR A 143 -10.20 1.83 16.46
CA TYR A 143 -9.56 0.63 15.89
C TYR A 143 -8.67 0.93 14.68
N ALA A 144 -9.08 1.88 13.83
CA ALA A 144 -8.31 2.31 12.67
C ALA A 144 -7.10 3.20 13.05
N GLY A 145 -6.94 3.55 14.33
CA GLY A 145 -5.90 4.48 14.79
C GLY A 145 -6.11 5.93 14.33
N LEU A 146 -7.33 6.29 13.92
CA LEU A 146 -7.68 7.61 13.36
C LEU A 146 -8.09 8.64 14.43
N VAL A 147 -8.26 8.21 15.68
CA VAL A 147 -8.55 9.10 16.81
C VAL A 147 -7.24 9.36 17.55
N PRO A 148 -6.73 10.60 17.58
CA PRO A 148 -5.60 10.93 18.44
C PRO A 148 -6.03 10.75 19.90
N SER A 149 -5.37 9.84 20.62
CA SER A 149 -5.44 9.77 22.07
C SER A 149 -4.73 11.01 22.60
N CYS A 150 -5.49 12.07 22.90
CA CYS A 150 -4.95 13.21 23.62
C CYS A 150 -4.63 12.74 25.05
N CYS A 151 -3.42 12.27 25.29
CA CYS A 151 -2.83 12.35 26.61
C CYS A 151 -2.47 13.82 26.84
N ILE A 152 -3.46 14.65 27.18
CA ILE A 152 -3.19 15.93 27.83
C ILE A 152 -2.70 15.53 29.22
N LYS A 153 -1.38 15.48 29.41
CA LYS A 153 -0.82 15.63 30.74
C LYS A 153 -1.02 17.10 31.07
N GLU A 154 -2.04 17.39 31.88
CA GLU A 154 -2.13 18.66 32.57
C GLU A 154 -0.95 18.73 33.53
N ASP A 155 0.14 19.36 33.09
CA ASP A 155 1.07 19.98 34.03
C ASP A 155 0.30 21.13 34.67
N VAL A 156 -0.35 20.85 35.80
CA VAL A 156 -0.89 21.87 36.69
C VAL A 156 0.29 22.61 37.30
N ASN A 157 0.81 23.59 36.57
CA ASN A 157 1.72 24.58 37.13
C ASN A 157 0.90 25.80 37.51
N ASN A 158 0.38 25.79 38.74
CA ASN A 158 -0.29 26.94 39.33
C ASN A 158 0.49 27.38 40.58
N ASN A 159 1.29 28.44 40.39
CA ASN A 159 1.67 29.50 41.31
C ASN A 159 1.58 29.27 42.83
N LEU A 160 2.71 29.42 43.51
CA LEU A 160 2.77 30.18 44.76
C LEU A 160 3.98 31.12 44.75
N ALA A 161 3.71 32.36 44.32
CA ALA A 161 4.48 33.50 44.76
C ALA A 161 4.23 33.69 46.27
N HIS A 162 5.25 33.47 47.09
CA HIS A 162 5.31 34.04 48.44
C HIS A 162 6.55 34.92 48.52
N VAL A 163 6.30 36.20 48.25
CA VAL A 163 7.04 37.30 48.87
C VAL A 163 6.72 37.26 50.37
N ASN A 164 7.74 37.25 51.22
CA ASN A 164 7.62 37.87 52.54
C ASN A 164 8.96 38.48 52.96
N LYS A 165 8.89 39.78 53.28
CA LYS A 165 9.94 40.61 53.86
C LYS A 165 10.13 40.24 55.34
N GLY A 166 11.36 40.35 55.81
CA GLY A 166 11.78 40.34 57.20
C GLY A 166 13.27 40.66 57.25
#